data_AF-A0A0M6VD40-F1
#
_entry.id   AF-A0A0M6VD40-F1
#
_cell.length_a   1.000
_cell.length_b   1.000
_cell.length_c   1.000
_cell.angle_alpha   90.00
_cell.angle_beta   90.00
_cell.angle_gamma   90.00
#
_symmetry.space_group_name_H-M   'P 1'
#
loop_
_entity.id
_entity.type
_entity.pdbx_description
1 polymer ?
#
loop_
_entity_poly.entity_id
_entity_poly.type
_entity_poly.pdbx_seq_one_letter_code
_entity_poly.pdbx_strand_id
1 'polypeptide(L)'
;MSRGKPTYTDPWYAKPGFVYFIGAGDPLKAIKIGVTLTTSFKSRLRGHQSSNHEPLRVLGIIEFSGPDRNMRTAEQLEQSLHKQFAAHQRFQAAWVGSEWFNPHQDLLDYIHSNCTSCLDFGLPESVAKHGRGLSCGG
;
A
#
# COMPACT_ATOMS: atom_id res chain seq x y z
N MET A 1 -10.24 -40.61 16.64
CA MET A 1 -9.96 -39.84 15.42
C MET A 1 -10.95 -38.68 15.34
N SER A 2 -10.59 -37.51 15.84
CA SER A 2 -11.46 -36.33 15.79
C SER A 2 -11.39 -35.74 14.38
N ARG A 3 -12.52 -35.75 13.65
CA ARG A 3 -12.67 -35.02 12.39
C ARG A 3 -12.58 -33.52 12.72
N GLY A 4 -11.43 -32.90 12.42
CA GLY A 4 -11.26 -31.45 12.54
C GLY A 4 -12.33 -30.75 11.70
N LYS A 5 -13.05 -29.80 12.30
CA LYS A 5 -14.01 -28.96 11.57
C LYS A 5 -13.23 -28.22 10.47
N PRO A 6 -13.72 -28.19 9.23
CA PRO A 6 -13.10 -27.36 8.21
C PRO A 6 -13.17 -25.91 8.68
N THR A 7 -12.01 -25.31 8.96
CA THR A 7 -11.88 -23.88 9.16
C THR A 7 -12.14 -23.22 7.81
N TYR A 8 -13.35 -22.68 7.63
CA TYR A 8 -13.67 -21.87 6.46
C TYR A 8 -12.66 -20.72 6.41
N THR A 9 -11.76 -20.78 5.44
CA THR A 9 -10.85 -19.70 5.12
C THR A 9 -11.40 -19.09 3.84
N ASP A 10 -11.75 -17.80 3.90
CA ASP A 10 -12.20 -17.07 2.72
C ASP A 10 -11.13 -17.25 1.61
N PRO A 11 -11.50 -17.71 0.39
CA PRO A 11 -10.59 -17.89 -0.72
C PRO A 11 -9.77 -16.63 -1.05
N TRP A 12 -10.22 -15.46 -0.60
CA TRP A 12 -9.47 -14.22 -0.66
C TRP A 12 -8.15 -14.26 0.12
N TYR A 13 -8.13 -14.86 1.32
CA TYR A 13 -6.95 -14.90 2.19
C TYR A 13 -5.80 -15.72 1.63
N ALA A 14 -6.08 -16.68 0.75
CA ALA A 14 -5.07 -17.55 0.14
C ALA A 14 -4.42 -16.95 -1.11
N LYS A 15 -4.94 -15.81 -1.61
CA LYS A 15 -4.46 -15.19 -2.85
C LYS A 15 -3.18 -14.39 -2.61
N PRO A 16 -2.38 -14.16 -3.67
CA PRO A 16 -1.22 -13.28 -3.60
C PRO A 16 -1.64 -11.81 -3.43
N GLY A 17 -0.78 -11.06 -2.74
CA GLY A 17 -1.05 -9.69 -2.33
C GLY A 17 0.15 -8.77 -2.36
N PHE A 18 -0.14 -7.48 -2.19
CA PHE A 18 0.85 -6.45 -1.90
C PHE A 18 0.44 -5.70 -0.64
N VAL A 19 1.42 -5.46 0.24
CA VAL A 19 1.41 -4.26 1.08
C VAL A 19 2.07 -3.15 0.27
N TYR A 20 1.47 -1.97 0.25
CA TYR A 20 1.96 -0.84 -0.56
C TYR A 20 2.04 0.45 0.24
N PHE A 21 2.94 1.31 -0.19
CA PHE A 21 3.14 2.66 0.32
C PHE A 21 2.89 3.65 -0.81
N ILE A 22 1.96 4.58 -0.62
CA ILE A 22 1.63 5.62 -1.60
C ILE A 22 1.91 6.99 -0.99
N GLY A 23 2.77 7.77 -1.63
CA GLY A 23 3.00 9.17 -1.32
C GLY A 23 1.97 10.07 -2.01
N ALA A 24 1.55 11.15 -1.32
CA ALA A 24 0.72 12.21 -1.87
C ALA A 24 1.41 13.57 -1.76
N GLY A 25 1.36 14.35 -2.85
CA GLY A 25 1.89 15.71 -2.94
C GLY A 25 3.34 15.78 -3.41
N ASP A 26 3.71 16.96 -3.90
CA ASP A 26 5.07 17.33 -4.30
C ASP A 26 5.36 18.77 -3.78
N PRO A 27 6.16 18.96 -2.72
CA PRO A 27 6.92 17.96 -1.97
C PRO A 27 6.01 16.97 -1.19
N LEU A 28 6.54 15.79 -0.83
CA LEU A 28 5.78 14.71 -0.17
C LEU A 28 5.11 15.20 1.12
N LYS A 29 3.76 15.13 1.18
CA LYS A 29 2.95 15.62 2.32
C LYS A 29 2.37 14.50 3.17
N ALA A 30 2.12 13.34 2.59
CA ALA A 30 1.49 12.22 3.28
C ALA A 30 1.91 10.89 2.67
N ILE A 31 1.92 9.84 3.48
CA ILE A 31 2.14 8.47 3.05
C ILE A 31 0.92 7.65 3.46
N LYS A 32 0.35 6.90 2.53
CA LYS A 32 -0.67 5.90 2.80
C LYS A 32 -0.05 4.52 2.87
N ILE A 33 -0.38 3.78 3.91
CA ILE A 33 -0.11 2.33 4.02
C ILE A 33 -1.40 1.61 3.67
N GLY A 34 -1.32 0.54 2.89
CA GLY A 34 -2.47 -0.29 2.61
C GLY A 34 -2.12 -1.63 1.99
N VAL A 35 -3.14 -2.48 1.83
CA VAL A 35 -3.00 -3.82 1.29
C VAL A 35 -3.97 -4.05 0.14
N THR A 36 -3.61 -4.88 -0.83
CA THR A 36 -4.49 -5.26 -1.94
C THR A 36 -4.04 -6.56 -2.61
N LEU A 37 -4.95 -7.21 -3.33
CA LEU A 37 -4.60 -8.33 -4.21
C LEU A 37 -3.71 -7.83 -5.35
N THR A 38 -2.76 -8.66 -5.79
CA THR A 38 -1.89 -8.32 -6.93
C THR A 38 -2.70 -7.93 -8.17
N THR A 39 -3.77 -8.68 -8.47
CA THR A 39 -4.68 -8.44 -9.60
C THR A 39 -5.48 -7.14 -9.49
N SER A 40 -5.62 -6.57 -8.30
CA SER A 40 -6.43 -5.39 -8.02
C SER A 40 -5.58 -4.13 -7.79
N PHE A 41 -4.25 -4.22 -7.85
CA PHE A 41 -3.37 -3.11 -7.52
C PHE A 41 -3.66 -1.85 -8.35
N LYS A 42 -3.75 -2.01 -9.68
CA LYS A 42 -3.98 -0.87 -10.60
C LYS A 42 -5.36 -0.23 -10.41
N SER A 43 -6.40 -1.02 -10.15
CA SER A 43 -7.75 -0.48 -9.89
C SER A 43 -7.79 0.23 -8.54
N ARG A 44 -7.11 -0.31 -7.53
CA ARG A 44 -6.98 0.32 -6.20
C ARG A 44 -6.24 1.65 -6.26
N LEU A 45 -5.12 1.72 -6.97
CA LEU A 45 -4.36 2.95 -7.17
C LEU A 45 -5.19 4.02 -7.90
N ARG A 46 -5.98 3.64 -8.90
CA ARG A 46 -6.94 4.54 -9.57
C ARG A 46 -8.03 5.05 -8.62
N GLY A 47 -8.59 4.18 -7.79
CA GLY A 47 -9.59 4.56 -6.79
C GLY A 47 -9.05 5.55 -5.75
N HIS A 48 -7.78 5.40 -5.34
CA HIS A 48 -7.14 6.39 -4.47
C HIS A 48 -6.93 7.72 -5.20
N GLN A 49 -6.44 7.69 -6.44
CA GLN A 49 -6.18 8.91 -7.21
C GLN A 49 -7.45 9.69 -7.53
N SER A 50 -8.58 9.02 -7.81
CA SER A 50 -9.84 9.71 -8.13
C SER A 50 -10.36 10.58 -6.98
N SER A 51 -9.98 10.24 -5.75
CA SER A 51 -10.36 10.96 -4.53
C SER A 51 -9.25 11.86 -4.01
N ASN A 52 -8.15 12.03 -4.75
CA ASN A 52 -7.01 12.85 -4.35
C ASN A 52 -6.67 13.87 -5.44
N HIS A 53 -6.61 15.14 -5.06
CA HIS A 53 -6.28 16.23 -5.99
C HIS A 53 -4.78 16.32 -6.28
N GLU A 54 -3.95 15.81 -5.37
CA GLU A 54 -2.50 15.72 -5.55
C GLU A 54 -2.15 14.41 -6.30
N PRO A 55 -1.11 14.41 -7.14
CA PRO A 55 -0.60 13.19 -7.75
C PRO A 55 -0.16 12.19 -6.68
N LEU A 56 -0.66 10.95 -6.80
CA LEU A 56 -0.23 9.83 -5.99
C LEU A 56 0.93 9.11 -6.66
N ARG A 57 1.96 8.78 -5.87
CA ARG A 57 3.12 8.01 -6.31
C ARG A 57 3.31 6.79 -5.41
N VAL A 58 3.54 5.62 -5.99
CA VAL A 58 3.91 4.41 -5.26
C VAL A 58 5.37 4.58 -4.81
N LEU A 59 5.61 4.52 -3.50
CA LEU A 59 6.93 4.65 -2.90
C LEU A 59 7.63 3.30 -2.72
N GLY A 60 6.85 2.23 -2.61
CA GLY A 60 7.35 0.88 -2.47
C GLY A 60 6.23 -0.13 -2.27
N ILE A 61 6.52 -1.39 -2.56
CA ILE A 61 5.62 -2.52 -2.27
C ILE A 61 6.37 -3.66 -1.61
N ILE A 62 5.63 -4.49 -0.87
CA ILE A 62 6.09 -5.76 -0.31
C ILE A 62 5.17 -6.84 -0.87
N GLU A 63 5.73 -7.74 -1.65
CA GLU A 63 4.98 -8.85 -2.25
C GLU A 63 4.69 -9.95 -1.23
N PHE A 64 3.48 -10.50 -1.31
CA PHE A 64 3.08 -11.71 -0.63
C PHE A 64 2.60 -12.71 -1.66
N SER A 65 3.52 -13.54 -2.17
CA SER A 65 3.22 -14.65 -3.06
C SER A 65 3.91 -15.92 -2.54
N GLY A 66 3.12 -16.89 -2.07
CA GLY A 66 3.64 -18.16 -1.57
C GLY A 66 2.69 -18.84 -0.58
N PRO A 67 2.98 -20.11 -0.22
CA PRO A 67 2.15 -20.88 0.71
C PRO A 67 2.00 -20.18 2.08
N ASP A 68 3.08 -19.57 2.57
CA ASP A 68 3.10 -18.83 3.85
C ASP A 68 3.08 -17.30 3.68
N ARG A 69 2.98 -16.82 2.44
CA ARG A 69 2.96 -15.39 2.10
C ARG A 69 1.75 -15.10 1.23
N ASN A 70 0.63 -14.88 1.90
CA ASN A 70 -0.68 -14.66 1.29
C ASN A 70 -1.36 -13.41 1.86
N MET A 71 -2.56 -13.09 1.38
CA MET A 71 -3.29 -11.89 1.82
C MET A 71 -3.50 -11.81 3.33
N ARG A 72 -3.66 -12.94 4.05
CA ARG A 72 -3.78 -12.91 5.52
C ARG A 72 -2.51 -12.36 6.16
N THR A 73 -1.35 -12.86 5.75
CA THR A 73 -0.08 -12.38 6.27
C THR A 73 0.23 -10.95 5.83
N ALA A 74 -0.24 -10.54 4.65
CA ALA A 74 -0.14 -9.17 4.17
C ALA A 74 -0.96 -8.20 5.04
N GLU A 75 -2.21 -8.56 5.38
CA GLU A 75 -3.06 -7.78 6.30
C GLU A 75 -2.46 -7.71 7.71
N GLN A 76 -1.91 -8.80 8.21
CA GLN A 76 -1.24 -8.82 9.51
C GLN A 76 -0.02 -7.88 9.54
N LEU A 77 0.78 -7.89 8.46
CA LEU A 77 1.88 -6.94 8.32
C LEU A 77 1.36 -5.50 8.27
N GLU A 78 0.35 -5.22 7.44
CA GLU A 78 -0.25 -3.89 7.34
C GLU A 78 -0.72 -3.37 8.71
N GLN A 79 -1.45 -4.18 9.48
CA GLN A 79 -1.90 -3.83 10.83
C GLN A 79 -0.72 -3.58 11.79
N SER A 80 0.34 -4.38 11.68
CA SER A 80 1.54 -4.18 12.50
C SER A 80 2.26 -2.87 12.15
N LEU A 81 2.32 -2.50 10.87
CA LEU A 81 2.92 -1.24 10.41
C LEU A 81 2.11 -0.04 10.88
N HIS A 82 0.77 -0.12 10.84
CA HIS A 82 -0.07 0.93 11.41
C HIS A 82 0.16 1.12 12.90
N LYS A 83 0.34 0.04 13.66
CA LYS A 83 0.68 0.12 15.09
C LYS A 83 2.08 0.68 15.30
N GLN A 84 3.06 0.22 14.52
CA GLN A 84 4.45 0.66 14.59
C GLN A 84 4.58 2.16 14.33
N PHE A 85 3.88 2.68 13.32
CA PHE A 85 3.93 4.08 12.93
C PHE A 85 2.73 4.91 13.44
N ALA A 86 2.01 4.41 14.44
CA ALA A 86 0.81 5.06 14.98
C ALA A 86 1.06 6.52 15.41
N ALA A 87 2.25 6.80 15.96
CA ALA A 87 2.67 8.14 16.37
C ALA A 87 2.73 9.15 15.20
N HIS A 88 2.83 8.67 13.95
CA HIS A 88 2.88 9.49 12.75
C HIS A 88 1.54 9.53 12.00
N GLN A 89 0.50 8.86 12.49
CA GLN A 89 -0.82 8.91 11.86
C GLN A 89 -1.36 10.34 11.84
N ARG A 90 -1.91 10.75 10.70
CA ARG A 90 -2.49 12.09 10.51
C ARG A 90 -3.85 12.24 11.18
N PHE A 91 -4.54 11.11 11.37
CA PHE A 91 -5.89 11.05 11.91
C PHE A 91 -5.92 10.05 13.06
N GLN A 92 -6.88 10.21 13.96
CA GLN A 92 -7.07 9.30 15.08
C GLN A 92 -7.35 7.86 14.59
N ALA A 93 -6.92 6.87 15.38
CA ALA A 93 -7.27 5.49 15.12
C ALA A 93 -8.79 5.31 14.99
N ALA A 94 -9.22 4.48 14.04
CA ALA A 94 -10.62 4.24 13.68
C ALA A 94 -11.37 5.41 12.99
N TRP A 95 -10.69 6.50 12.65
CA TRP A 95 -11.28 7.55 11.79
C TRP A 95 -11.03 7.28 10.31
N VAL A 96 -11.91 7.80 9.46
CA VAL A 96 -11.70 7.81 8.01
C VAL A 96 -10.38 8.52 7.73
N GLY A 97 -9.45 7.81 7.09
CA GLY A 97 -8.12 8.33 6.79
C GLY A 97 -7.02 7.92 7.77
N SER A 98 -7.29 7.08 8.78
CA SER A 98 -6.25 6.53 9.68
C SER A 98 -5.13 5.78 8.96
N GLU A 99 -5.34 5.44 7.69
CA GLU A 99 -4.35 4.86 6.79
C GLU A 99 -3.30 5.87 6.28
N TRP A 100 -3.43 7.17 6.60
CA TRP A 100 -2.51 8.23 6.18
C TRP A 100 -1.60 8.68 7.32
N PHE A 101 -0.32 8.79 7.01
CA PHE A 101 0.77 9.10 7.91
C PHE A 101 1.52 10.34 7.44
N ASN A 102 2.12 11.06 8.37
CA ASN A 102 3.11 12.09 8.06
C ASN A 102 4.38 11.41 7.52
N PRO A 103 5.09 12.05 6.56
CA PRO A 103 6.32 11.50 5.99
C PRO A 103 7.50 11.67 6.96
N HIS A 104 7.47 10.92 8.05
CA HIS A 104 8.55 10.89 9.04
C HIS A 104 9.73 10.05 8.53
N GLN A 105 10.95 10.39 8.94
CA GLN A 105 12.17 9.74 8.47
C GLN A 105 12.15 8.22 8.71
N ASP A 106 11.71 7.79 9.89
CA ASP A 106 11.63 6.35 10.23
C ASP A 106 10.76 5.55 9.27
N LEU A 107 9.66 6.14 8.78
CA LEU A 107 8.77 5.50 7.80
C LEU A 107 9.44 5.47 6.41
N LEU A 108 10.13 6.53 6.02
CA LEU A 108 10.86 6.58 4.76
C LEU A 108 12.02 5.57 4.74
N ASP A 109 12.76 5.47 5.83
CA ASP A 109 13.87 4.52 5.99
C ASP A 109 13.35 3.08 5.97
N TYR A 110 12.20 2.83 6.60
CA TYR A 110 11.54 1.52 6.53
C TYR A 110 11.18 1.17 5.08
N ILE A 111 10.55 2.09 4.34
CA ILE A 111 10.17 1.86 2.94
C ILE A 111 11.41 1.55 2.11
N HIS A 112 12.45 2.37 2.23
CA HIS A 112 13.70 2.20 1.49
C HIS A 112 14.38 0.85 1.79
N SER A 113 14.34 0.39 3.04
CA SER A 113 15.06 -0.82 3.46
C SER A 113 14.29 -2.12 3.23
N ASN A 114 12.95 -2.06 3.14
CA ASN A 114 12.10 -3.26 3.16
C ASN A 114 11.22 -3.43 1.91
N CYS A 115 11.11 -2.41 1.06
CA CYS A 115 10.24 -2.44 -0.10
C CYS A 115 11.03 -2.56 -1.41
N THR A 116 10.35 -3.09 -2.42
CA THR A 116 10.83 -3.10 -3.80
C THR A 116 10.05 -2.09 -4.65
N SER A 117 10.62 -1.73 -5.80
CA SER A 117 9.93 -0.86 -6.74
C SER A 117 8.73 -1.59 -7.35
N CYS A 118 7.62 -0.89 -7.51
CA CYS A 118 6.48 -1.47 -8.21
C CYS A 118 6.76 -1.71 -9.71
N LEU A 119 7.76 -1.01 -10.27
CA LEU A 119 8.21 -1.21 -11.65
C LEU A 119 8.78 -2.62 -11.89
N ASP A 120 9.39 -3.23 -10.87
CA ASP A 120 9.95 -4.60 -10.94
C ASP A 120 8.86 -5.66 -11.19
N PHE A 121 7.59 -5.29 -10.96
CA PHE A 121 6.40 -6.12 -11.17
C PHE A 121 5.59 -5.67 -12.40
N GLY A 122 6.12 -4.76 -13.22
CA GLY A 122 5.42 -4.18 -14.36
C GLY A 122 4.22 -3.30 -13.96
N LEU A 123 4.19 -2.80 -12.72
CA LEU A 123 3.13 -1.92 -12.21
C LEU A 123 3.53 -0.46 -12.36
N PRO A 124 2.58 0.46 -12.56
CA PRO A 124 2.89 1.88 -12.70
C PRO A 124 3.14 2.55 -11.33
N GLU A 125 4.15 3.42 -11.26
CA GLU A 125 4.42 4.25 -10.07
C GLU A 125 3.34 5.31 -9.84
N SER A 126 2.64 5.73 -10.89
CA SER A 126 1.51 6.66 -10.77
C SER A 126 0.46 6.39 -11.84
N VAL A 127 -0.80 6.69 -11.51
CA VAL A 127 -1.92 6.68 -12.45
C VAL A 127 -2.44 8.09 -12.75
N ALA A 128 -1.85 9.11 -12.13
CA ALA A 128 -2.13 10.49 -12.48
C ALA A 128 -1.67 10.73 -13.92
N LYS A 129 -2.56 11.28 -14.75
CA LYS A 129 -2.13 11.85 -16.03
C LYS A 129 -1.49 13.18 -15.72
N HIS A 130 -0.23 13.37 -16.11
CA HIS A 130 0.36 14.71 -16.15
C HIS A 130 -0.58 15.59 -16.98
N GLY A 131 -1.16 16.61 -16.36
CA GLY A 131 -1.86 17.65 -17.10
C GLY A 131 -0.89 18.25 -18.12
N ARG A 132 -1.41 18.85 -19.20
CA ARG A 132 -0.64 19.46 -20.31
C ARG A 132 0.37 20.57 -19.91
N GLY A 133 0.64 20.80 -18.62
CA GLY A 133 1.53 21.85 -18.10
C GLY A 133 2.90 21.39 -17.60
N LEU A 134 3.23 20.10 -17.63
CA LEU A 134 4.56 19.59 -17.31
C LEU A 134 5.03 18.69 -18.45
N SER A 135 5.38 19.33 -19.57
CA SER A 135 6.16 18.69 -20.63
C SER A 135 7.51 18.28 -20.05
N CYS A 136 7.82 17.00 -20.13
CA CYS A 136 9.20 16.51 -20.06
C CYS A 136 10.05 17.35 -21.01
N GLY A 137 11.00 18.10 -20.45
CA GLY A 137 12.10 18.68 -21.22
C GLY A 137 12.91 17.53 -21.84
N GLY A 138 13.31 17.74 -23.09
CA GLY A 138 14.04 16.79 -23.93
C GLY A 138 15.46 16.48 -23.47
#